data_AF-A0A842Y3G3-F1
#
_entry.id   AF-A0A842Y3G3-F1
#
_cell.length_a   1.000
_cell.length_b   1.000
_cell.length_c   1.000
_cell.angle_alpha   90.00
_cell.angle_beta   90.00
_cell.angle_gamma   90.00
#
_symmetry.space_group_name_H-M   'P 1'
#
loop_
_entity.id
_entity.type
_entity.pdbx_description
1 polymer ?
#
loop_
_entity_poly.entity_id
_entity_poly.type
_entity_poly.pdbx_seq_one_letter_code
_entity_poly.pdbx_strand_id
1 'polypeptide(L)'
;ALRKLSKEADHVTVATDYDREGELIGVEALRILEKANPKITADRVHYSAITKSEIEKAFENRSPVDFNLADAGESRQTIDLIWGAALTRYISTTAVRLGNSFLSVGRVQSPTLALLVDREKERMAHVAKPYREIIVTLVEGIEFQAKHRAGRIWDKAEAEDIFNRLGETAVVTDLKKAEKIDTPPTPFNTTEFIRAASSIGLTASNAMRIAENLYMNGYISYPRTDNTVYPPSIDLKSLIKSLGKGIFKHYVESLLSMHELTPTRGKKETTDHPPIIPASYVKKSDLKDDEWKIYELITRRFLATFAGPAKWNTLRVLLDISNEEFKARGASIVEEGWRWYYPYNKPEDMILPELETGQVLKVKDKEMLEKETQPPGRYGQGRLIKVMEDLGLGTKSTRHEIISKLYARAYVHGNPLQPTKTAIAVIDTLEKYADTIAKPDMTATLEMEMDLIAEGAKSKDDVVDESRQMLDIIFEDLTNNKEQIGESLRSGLREDKIIGKCEKCTSDLIIRRSKKGGRFIGCTGYPDCNFALPLPKSGQIVVTDKLCEAHNMNHIKIITKGKRPWDLGCPHCNFDEWQKNLKDGKDKKEE
;
A
#
# COMPACT_ATOMS: atom_id res chain seq x y z
N ALA A 1 23.01 -16.23 27.22
CA ALA A 1 24.27 -16.18 26.43
C ALA A 1 25.06 -14.92 26.75
N LEU A 2 24.55 -13.72 26.46
CA LEU A 2 25.23 -12.43 26.67
C LEU A 2 25.90 -12.27 28.05
N ARG A 3 25.15 -12.42 29.16
CA ARG A 3 25.69 -12.35 30.54
C ARG A 3 26.81 -13.35 30.86
N LYS A 4 26.90 -14.46 30.11
CA LYS A 4 27.96 -15.47 30.29
C LYS A 4 29.21 -14.99 29.55
N LEU A 5 29.06 -14.61 28.29
CA LEU A 5 30.15 -14.13 27.44
C LEU A 5 30.78 -12.84 27.97
N SER A 6 29.98 -11.93 28.56
CA SER A 6 30.48 -10.66 29.12
C SER A 6 31.52 -10.80 30.22
N LYS A 7 31.52 -11.94 30.94
CA LYS A 7 32.48 -12.20 32.02
C LYS A 7 33.89 -12.49 31.50
N GLU A 8 33.98 -12.90 30.24
CA GLU A 8 35.22 -13.28 29.57
C GLU A 8 35.64 -12.26 28.50
N ALA A 9 34.79 -11.26 28.22
CA ALA A 9 35.03 -10.26 27.19
C ALA A 9 35.51 -8.93 27.79
N ASP A 10 36.58 -8.38 27.23
CA ASP A 10 37.09 -7.05 27.58
C ASP A 10 36.39 -5.92 26.79
N HIS A 11 35.80 -6.27 25.64
CA HIS A 11 35.27 -5.33 24.67
C HIS A 11 34.07 -5.92 23.91
N VAL A 12 33.12 -5.07 23.52
CA VAL A 12 31.96 -5.42 22.69
C VAL A 12 31.77 -4.44 21.54
N THR A 13 31.55 -4.96 20.34
CA THR A 13 31.15 -4.18 19.16
C THR A 13 29.68 -4.41 18.88
N VAL A 14 28.87 -3.36 18.91
CA VAL A 14 27.47 -3.37 18.49
C VAL A 14 27.43 -3.37 16.95
N ALA A 15 26.90 -4.46 16.39
CA ALA A 15 26.79 -4.67 14.95
C ALA A 15 25.35 -4.98 14.51
N THR A 16 24.35 -4.40 15.18
CA THR A 16 22.94 -4.43 14.76
C THR A 16 22.73 -3.59 13.49
N ASP A 17 21.56 -3.72 12.85
CA ASP A 17 21.21 -2.88 11.69
C ASP A 17 21.29 -1.39 12.04
N TYR A 18 21.63 -0.54 11.07
CA TYR A 18 21.86 0.89 11.31
C TYR A 18 20.57 1.73 11.23
N ASP A 19 19.58 1.40 12.07
CA ASP A 19 18.38 2.21 12.27
C ASP A 19 18.09 2.41 13.77
N ARG A 20 17.03 3.17 14.10
CA ARG A 20 16.63 3.45 15.50
C ARG A 20 16.38 2.18 16.31
N GLU A 21 15.76 1.17 15.70
CA GLU A 21 15.45 -0.09 16.38
C GLU A 21 16.71 -0.92 16.60
N GLY A 22 17.63 -0.93 15.63
CA GLY A 22 18.92 -1.58 15.74
C GLY A 22 19.81 -0.95 16.82
N GLU A 23 19.83 0.38 16.93
CA GLU A 23 20.57 1.07 17.99
C GLU A 23 19.98 0.78 19.38
N LEU A 24 18.65 0.80 19.51
CA LEU A 24 17.97 0.42 20.74
C LEU A 24 18.30 -1.02 21.17
N ILE A 25 18.19 -1.99 20.26
CA ILE A 25 18.56 -3.39 20.55
C ILE A 25 20.03 -3.49 20.98
N GLY A 26 20.92 -2.72 20.34
CA GLY A 26 22.33 -2.63 20.69
C GLY A 26 22.55 -2.14 22.12
N VAL A 27 21.88 -1.04 22.49
CA VAL A 27 21.94 -0.46 23.83
C VAL A 27 21.30 -1.36 24.89
N GLU A 28 20.17 -2.02 24.60
CA GLU A 28 19.57 -3.00 25.51
C GLU A 28 20.52 -4.18 25.78
N ALA A 29 21.17 -4.70 24.74
CA ALA A 29 22.17 -5.74 24.88
C ALA A 29 23.38 -5.24 25.70
N LEU A 30 23.87 -4.03 25.42
CA LEU A 30 24.97 -3.41 26.14
C LEU A 30 24.65 -3.24 27.63
N ARG A 31 23.47 -2.70 27.98
CA ARG A 31 23.00 -2.57 29.37
C ARG A 31 22.97 -3.93 30.11
N ILE A 32 22.68 -5.03 29.41
CA ILE A 32 22.74 -6.39 29.99
C ILE A 32 24.19 -6.84 30.24
N LEU A 33 25.12 -6.51 29.33
CA LEU A 33 26.53 -6.84 29.42
C LEU A 33 27.22 -6.05 30.54
N GLU A 34 27.00 -4.74 30.61
CA GLU A 34 27.57 -3.84 31.63
C GLU A 34 27.14 -4.24 33.05
N LYS A 35 25.89 -4.67 33.23
CA LYS A 35 25.42 -5.22 34.52
C LYS A 35 26.20 -6.46 34.96
N ALA A 36 26.73 -7.24 34.03
CA ALA A 36 27.50 -8.44 34.31
C ALA A 36 29.03 -8.19 34.35
N ASN A 37 29.51 -7.18 33.62
CA ASN A 37 30.90 -6.71 33.63
C ASN A 37 30.93 -5.17 33.49
N PRO A 38 30.98 -4.41 34.60
CA PRO A 38 30.95 -2.94 34.56
C PRO A 38 32.17 -2.28 33.91
N LYS A 39 33.22 -3.05 33.60
CA LYS A 39 34.45 -2.55 32.95
C LYS A 39 34.46 -2.77 31.44
N ILE A 40 33.44 -3.43 30.89
CA ILE A 40 33.38 -3.73 29.46
C ILE A 40 33.30 -2.41 28.67
N THR A 41 34.10 -2.30 27.61
CA THR A 41 34.06 -1.15 26.70
C THR A 41 33.26 -1.50 25.47
N ALA A 42 32.59 -0.51 24.86
CA ALA A 42 31.73 -0.72 23.71
C ALA A 42 31.99 0.25 22.56
N ASP A 43 31.88 -0.25 21.33
CA ASP A 43 31.85 0.55 20.11
C ASP A 43 30.70 0.10 19.18
N ARG A 44 30.50 0.85 18.10
CA ARG A 44 29.45 0.67 17.10
C ARG A 44 30.06 0.60 15.71
N VAL A 45 29.57 -0.30 14.88
CA VAL A 45 29.90 -0.35 13.46
C VAL A 45 28.67 -0.08 12.61
N HIS A 46 28.83 0.70 11.54
CA HIS A 46 27.76 1.04 10.62
C HIS A 46 27.99 0.39 9.26
N TYR A 47 27.01 -0.34 8.76
CA TYR A 47 27.05 -0.97 7.45
C TYR A 47 25.68 -0.87 6.78
N SER A 48 25.69 -0.76 5.45
CA SER A 48 24.45 -0.66 4.65
C SER A 48 24.20 -1.89 3.76
N ALA A 49 25.12 -2.85 3.76
CA ALA A 49 24.99 -4.14 3.08
C ALA A 49 25.84 -5.19 3.79
N ILE A 50 25.39 -6.45 3.79
CA ILE A 50 26.14 -7.57 4.38
C ILE A 50 27.04 -8.17 3.30
N THR A 51 28.09 -7.42 2.94
CA THR A 51 29.15 -7.88 2.02
C THR A 51 30.50 -7.85 2.72
N LYS A 52 31.43 -8.70 2.30
CA LYS A 52 32.77 -8.77 2.93
C LYS A 52 33.44 -7.39 3.01
N SER A 53 33.47 -6.66 1.89
CA SER A 53 34.12 -5.35 1.81
C SER A 53 33.45 -4.31 2.69
N GLU A 54 32.12 -4.29 2.76
CA GLU A 54 31.38 -3.34 3.58
C GLU A 54 31.61 -3.60 5.07
N ILE A 55 31.60 -4.87 5.47
CA ILE A 55 31.83 -5.27 6.86
C ILE A 55 33.26 -4.98 7.28
N GLU A 56 34.27 -5.31 6.47
CA GLU A 56 35.67 -4.98 6.77
C GLU A 56 35.84 -3.46 6.98
N LYS A 57 35.30 -2.65 6.07
CA LYS A 57 35.32 -1.18 6.18
C LYS A 57 34.58 -0.66 7.42
N ALA A 58 33.46 -1.27 7.79
CA ALA A 58 32.70 -0.88 8.97
C ALA A 58 33.51 -1.11 10.26
N PHE A 59 34.23 -2.24 10.36
CA PHE A 59 35.08 -2.56 11.51
C PHE A 59 36.38 -1.75 11.56
N GLU A 60 36.82 -1.17 10.45
CA GLU A 60 37.91 -0.17 10.41
C GLU A 60 37.45 1.20 10.90
N ASN A 61 36.18 1.56 10.71
CA ASN A 61 35.60 2.88 11.01
C ASN A 61 34.57 2.80 12.14
N ARG A 62 35.03 2.39 13.33
CA ARG A 62 34.18 2.25 14.51
C ARG A 62 33.84 3.60 15.12
N SER A 63 32.64 3.71 15.65
CA SER A 63 32.11 4.91 16.30
C SER A 63 31.66 4.60 17.74
N PRO A 64 31.45 5.62 18.58
CA PRO A 64 30.73 5.44 19.85
C PRO A 64 29.28 4.99 19.61
N VAL A 65 28.73 4.23 20.55
CA VAL A 65 27.29 3.88 20.57
C VAL A 65 26.45 5.14 20.77
N ASP A 66 25.37 5.27 19.99
CA ASP A 66 24.50 6.45 20.03
C ASP A 66 23.33 6.22 20.99
N PHE A 67 23.52 6.62 22.25
CA PHE A 67 22.49 6.51 23.29
C PHE A 67 21.29 7.41 23.05
N ASN A 68 21.46 8.56 22.38
CA ASN A 68 20.35 9.46 22.07
C ASN A 68 19.43 8.83 21.02
N LEU A 69 20.01 8.21 19.98
CA LEU A 69 19.25 7.48 18.97
C LEU A 69 18.50 6.29 19.57
N ALA A 70 19.11 5.57 20.51
CA ALA A 70 18.47 4.50 21.25
C ALA A 70 17.32 5.02 22.14
N ASP A 71 17.53 6.12 22.88
CA ASP A 71 16.52 6.72 23.75
C ASP A 71 15.34 7.27 22.94
N ALA A 72 15.56 7.78 21.73
CA ALA A 72 14.49 8.14 20.80
C ALA A 72 13.65 6.92 20.39
N GLY A 73 14.31 5.78 20.13
CA GLY A 73 13.64 4.49 19.89
C GLY A 73 12.84 4.01 21.10
N GLU A 74 13.43 4.06 22.30
CA GLU A 74 12.79 3.64 23.55
C GLU A 74 11.59 4.52 23.91
N SER A 75 11.69 5.83 23.66
CA SER A 75 10.59 6.78 23.81
C SER A 75 9.41 6.41 22.91
N ARG A 76 9.67 6.08 21.64
CA ARG A 76 8.63 5.60 20.71
C ARG A 76 7.90 4.39 21.26
N GLN A 77 8.64 3.37 21.71
CA GLN A 77 8.05 2.14 22.24
C GLN A 77 7.21 2.41 23.49
N THR A 78 7.69 3.28 24.37
CA THR A 78 7.00 3.68 25.60
C THR A 78 5.70 4.41 25.29
N ILE A 79 5.75 5.42 24.41
CA ILE A 79 4.60 6.21 23.99
C ILE A 79 3.57 5.32 23.29
N ASP A 80 3.99 4.53 22.30
CA ASP A 80 3.09 3.64 21.57
C ASP A 80 2.44 2.58 22.49
N LEU A 81 3.15 2.11 23.53
CA LEU A 81 2.59 1.20 24.54
C LEU A 81 1.55 1.91 25.41
N ILE A 82 1.87 3.08 25.97
CA ILE A 82 0.97 3.84 26.85
C ILE A 82 -0.32 4.18 26.10
N TRP A 83 -0.19 4.85 24.96
CA TRP A 83 -1.31 5.27 24.12
C TRP A 83 -2.09 4.07 23.62
N GLY A 84 -1.40 3.10 23.01
CA GLY A 84 -2.02 1.91 22.43
C GLY A 84 -2.77 1.10 23.46
N ALA A 85 -2.18 0.84 24.63
CA ALA A 85 -2.82 0.05 25.68
C ALA A 85 -3.99 0.79 26.33
N ALA A 86 -3.82 2.07 26.68
CA ALA A 86 -4.86 2.86 27.32
C ALA A 86 -6.09 2.97 26.43
N LEU A 87 -5.92 3.45 25.20
CA LEU A 87 -7.02 3.68 24.25
C LEU A 87 -7.68 2.38 23.82
N THR A 88 -6.89 1.34 23.52
CA THR A 88 -7.44 0.02 23.16
C THR A 88 -8.29 -0.54 24.29
N ARG A 89 -7.83 -0.46 25.55
CA ARG A 89 -8.60 -0.93 26.70
C ARG A 89 -9.87 -0.11 26.89
N TYR A 90 -9.77 1.22 26.79
CA TYR A 90 -10.93 2.10 26.93
C TYR A 90 -12.02 1.80 25.89
N ILE A 91 -11.67 1.83 24.60
CA ILE A 91 -12.61 1.59 23.50
C ILE A 91 -13.17 0.17 23.55
N SER A 92 -12.33 -0.83 23.83
CA SER A 92 -12.78 -2.23 23.90
C SER A 92 -13.73 -2.49 25.07
N THR A 93 -13.40 -1.99 26.26
CA THR A 93 -14.26 -2.19 27.45
C THR A 93 -15.58 -1.44 27.32
N THR A 94 -15.55 -0.23 26.75
CA THR A 94 -16.75 0.57 26.45
C THR A 94 -17.65 -0.11 25.41
N ALA A 95 -17.06 -0.80 24.43
CA ALA A 95 -17.79 -1.63 23.46
C ALA A 95 -18.15 -3.04 23.97
N VAL A 96 -17.85 -3.38 25.23
CA VAL A 96 -18.07 -4.71 25.83
C VAL A 96 -17.36 -5.83 25.04
N ARG A 97 -16.16 -5.54 24.53
CA ARG A 97 -15.29 -6.47 23.80
C ARG A 97 -14.14 -6.91 24.71
N LEU A 98 -14.12 -8.21 25.04
CA LEU A 98 -13.10 -8.84 25.89
C LEU A 98 -12.32 -9.92 25.11
N GLY A 99 -11.15 -10.30 25.64
CA GLY A 99 -10.30 -11.34 25.06
C GLY A 99 -9.84 -11.01 23.65
N ASN A 100 -9.92 -11.97 22.73
CA ASN A 100 -9.40 -11.85 21.36
C ASN A 100 -10.24 -10.94 20.42
N SER A 101 -11.29 -10.30 20.94
CA SER A 101 -12.19 -9.44 20.15
C SER A 101 -11.98 -7.95 20.39
N PHE A 102 -10.84 -7.53 20.93
CA PHE A 102 -10.58 -6.11 21.22
C PHE A 102 -10.55 -5.22 19.97
N LEU A 103 -10.82 -3.93 20.19
CA LEU A 103 -10.75 -2.85 19.22
C LEU A 103 -9.41 -2.11 19.40
N SER A 104 -8.42 -2.42 18.56
CA SER A 104 -7.12 -1.76 18.68
C SER A 104 -7.18 -0.31 18.22
N VAL A 105 -6.53 0.56 18.98
CA VAL A 105 -6.31 1.98 18.67
C VAL A 105 -4.83 2.24 18.82
N GLY A 106 -4.26 3.09 17.96
CA GLY A 106 -2.85 3.44 18.06
C GLY A 106 -2.52 4.67 17.24
N ARG A 107 -1.51 5.42 17.69
CA ARG A 107 -1.13 6.73 17.16
C ARG A 107 -1.06 6.80 15.64
N VAL A 108 -0.40 5.83 14.99
CA VAL A 108 -0.32 5.80 13.52
C VAL A 108 -1.46 4.98 12.89
N GLN A 109 -1.95 3.96 13.60
CA GLN A 109 -3.00 3.05 13.11
C GLN A 109 -4.32 3.78 12.88
N SER A 110 -4.73 4.61 13.84
CA SER A 110 -5.99 5.37 13.83
C SER A 110 -6.07 6.39 12.69
N PRO A 111 -5.09 7.31 12.48
CA PRO A 111 -5.17 8.25 11.37
C PRO A 111 -5.03 7.54 10.02
N THR A 112 -4.29 6.43 9.94
CA THR A 112 -4.24 5.63 8.71
C THR A 112 -5.62 5.02 8.39
N LEU A 113 -6.35 4.58 9.42
CA LEU A 113 -7.70 4.05 9.26
C LEU A 113 -8.71 5.17 8.95
N ALA A 114 -8.53 6.36 9.51
CA ALA A 114 -9.34 7.54 9.20
C ALA A 114 -9.26 7.90 7.70
N LEU A 115 -8.06 7.93 7.11
CA LEU A 115 -7.88 8.15 5.66
C LEU A 115 -8.66 7.15 4.79
N LEU A 116 -8.82 5.91 5.25
CA LEU A 116 -9.58 4.89 4.55
C LEU A 116 -11.09 5.07 4.75
N VAL A 117 -11.50 5.43 5.96
CA VAL A 117 -12.91 5.71 6.31
C VAL A 117 -13.40 6.95 5.56
N ASP A 118 -12.64 8.04 5.51
CA ASP A 118 -12.97 9.24 4.76
C ASP A 118 -13.17 8.95 3.27
N ARG A 119 -12.22 8.21 2.67
CA ARG A 119 -12.36 7.79 1.28
C ARG A 119 -13.61 6.92 1.08
N GLU A 120 -13.97 6.06 2.03
CA GLU A 120 -15.17 5.25 1.90
C GLU A 120 -16.46 6.09 2.08
N LYS A 121 -16.47 7.06 3.00
CA LYS A 121 -17.56 8.04 3.16
C LYS A 121 -17.74 8.86 1.88
N GLU A 122 -16.66 9.37 1.27
CA GLU A 122 -16.68 10.06 -0.04
C GLU A 122 -17.31 9.19 -1.13
N ARG A 123 -16.99 7.89 -1.14
CA ARG A 123 -17.56 6.93 -2.09
C ARG A 123 -19.04 6.66 -1.83
N MET A 124 -19.45 6.52 -0.57
CA MET A 124 -20.84 6.28 -0.19
C MET A 124 -21.73 7.50 -0.45
N ALA A 125 -21.19 8.72 -0.29
CA ALA A 125 -21.90 9.98 -0.55
C ALA A 125 -21.99 10.32 -2.05
N HIS A 126 -21.26 9.60 -2.92
CA HIS A 126 -21.24 9.85 -4.36
C HIS A 126 -22.57 9.48 -5.00
N VAL A 127 -23.22 10.48 -5.60
CA VAL A 127 -24.41 10.28 -6.43
C VAL A 127 -23.99 10.21 -7.90
N ALA A 128 -24.25 9.08 -8.54
CA ALA A 128 -23.94 8.87 -9.95
C ALA A 128 -24.69 9.89 -10.83
N LYS A 129 -23.94 10.61 -11.66
CA LYS A 129 -24.49 11.54 -12.65
C LYS A 129 -24.32 10.94 -14.04
N PRO A 130 -25.40 10.74 -14.81
CA PRO A 130 -25.31 10.24 -16.17
C PRO A 130 -24.67 11.29 -17.08
N TYR A 131 -23.88 10.82 -18.04
CA TYR A 131 -23.30 11.62 -19.12
C TYR A 131 -23.14 10.75 -20.36
N ARG A 132 -22.99 11.40 -21.51
CA ARG A 132 -22.73 10.76 -22.78
C ARG A 132 -21.34 11.12 -23.28
N GLU A 133 -20.67 10.15 -23.87
CA GLU A 133 -19.47 10.39 -24.68
C GLU A 133 -19.77 9.97 -26.10
N ILE A 134 -19.51 10.86 -27.06
CA ILE A 134 -19.64 10.54 -28.48
C ILE A 134 -18.26 10.19 -29.02
N ILE A 135 -18.16 9.01 -29.63
CA ILE A 135 -16.94 8.47 -30.22
C ILE A 135 -17.23 8.19 -31.69
N VAL A 136 -16.27 8.55 -32.54
CA VAL A 136 -16.31 8.24 -33.97
C VAL A 136 -15.11 7.38 -34.33
N THR A 137 -15.34 6.39 -35.18
CA THR A 137 -14.29 5.55 -35.76
C THR A 137 -14.02 6.03 -37.18
N LEU A 138 -12.78 6.42 -37.44
CA LEU A 138 -12.29 6.94 -38.71
C LEU A 138 -11.36 5.92 -39.37
N VAL A 139 -11.23 5.99 -40.69
CA VAL A 139 -10.37 5.08 -41.47
C VAL A 139 -9.42 5.90 -42.33
N GLU A 140 -8.13 5.66 -42.18
CA GLU A 140 -7.06 6.14 -43.07
C GLU A 140 -5.91 5.13 -43.03
N GLY A 141 -5.93 4.13 -43.90
CA GLY A 141 -5.05 2.94 -43.85
C GLY A 141 -5.32 2.01 -42.66
N ILE A 142 -5.44 2.57 -41.44
CA ILE A 142 -5.83 1.92 -40.19
C ILE A 142 -7.06 2.60 -39.58
N GLU A 143 -7.74 1.87 -38.69
CA GLU A 143 -8.86 2.42 -37.91
C GLU A 143 -8.35 3.11 -36.66
N PHE A 144 -8.91 4.29 -36.36
CA PHE A 144 -8.64 4.98 -35.10
C PHE A 144 -9.89 5.69 -34.60
N GLN A 145 -9.94 5.90 -33.28
CA GLN A 145 -11.07 6.54 -32.61
C GLN A 145 -10.75 8.00 -32.27
N ALA A 146 -11.72 8.87 -32.51
CA ALA A 146 -11.74 10.24 -32.02
C ALA A 146 -12.93 10.44 -31.07
N LYS A 147 -12.73 11.23 -30.02
CA LYS A 147 -13.79 11.56 -29.06
C LYS A 147 -14.23 13.00 -29.24
N HIS A 148 -15.51 13.26 -29.05
CA HIS A 148 -16.03 14.62 -29.05
C HIS A 148 -15.25 15.49 -28.05
N ARG A 149 -14.90 16.72 -28.44
CA ARG A 149 -13.97 17.57 -27.68
C ARG A 149 -14.50 17.94 -26.30
N ALA A 150 -15.81 18.10 -26.16
CA ALA A 150 -16.46 18.35 -24.87
C ALA A 150 -16.19 17.21 -23.85
N GLY A 151 -15.85 16.01 -24.32
CA GLY A 151 -15.66 14.84 -23.47
C GLY A 151 -16.99 14.36 -22.92
N ARG A 152 -17.35 14.80 -21.71
CA ARG A 152 -18.61 14.44 -21.05
C ARG A 152 -19.70 15.44 -21.44
N ILE A 153 -20.74 14.96 -22.11
CA ILE A 153 -21.94 15.74 -22.44
C ILE A 153 -23.04 15.35 -21.45
N TRP A 154 -23.52 16.30 -20.66
CA TRP A 154 -24.46 16.02 -19.56
C TRP A 154 -25.92 16.04 -20.00
N ASP A 155 -26.27 16.97 -20.89
CA ASP A 155 -27.62 17.06 -21.42
C ASP A 155 -27.89 15.97 -22.46
N LYS A 156 -29.04 15.30 -22.32
CA LYS A 156 -29.41 14.21 -23.22
C LYS A 156 -29.77 14.71 -24.61
N ALA A 157 -30.57 15.76 -24.69
CA ALA A 157 -31.07 16.29 -25.96
C ALA A 157 -29.92 16.91 -26.76
N GLU A 158 -28.98 17.58 -26.10
CA GLU A 158 -27.75 18.10 -26.72
C GLU A 158 -26.91 16.96 -27.32
N ALA A 159 -26.67 15.89 -26.56
CA ALA A 159 -25.89 14.75 -27.06
C ALA A 159 -26.58 14.05 -28.24
N GLU A 160 -27.91 13.88 -28.19
CA GLU A 160 -28.70 13.31 -29.28
C GLU A 160 -28.71 14.20 -30.52
N ASP A 161 -28.86 15.52 -30.34
CA ASP A 161 -28.77 16.49 -31.44
C ASP A 161 -27.40 16.43 -32.13
N ILE A 162 -26.31 16.52 -31.34
CA ILE A 162 -24.94 16.37 -31.84
C ILE A 162 -24.79 15.06 -32.60
N PHE A 163 -25.17 13.92 -32.01
CA PHE A 163 -25.01 12.60 -32.61
C PHE A 163 -25.76 12.44 -33.93
N ASN A 164 -26.98 12.97 -34.01
CA ASN A 164 -27.84 12.86 -35.19
C ASN A 164 -27.34 13.73 -36.35
N ARG A 165 -26.75 14.90 -36.07
CA ARG A 165 -26.21 15.79 -37.11
C ARG A 165 -24.82 15.41 -37.63
N LEU A 166 -24.12 14.46 -37.00
CA LEU A 166 -22.83 13.97 -37.51
C LEU A 166 -22.99 13.32 -38.89
N GLY A 167 -22.33 13.90 -39.89
CA GLY A 167 -22.20 13.34 -41.23
C GLY A 167 -21.18 12.20 -41.34
N GLU A 168 -20.98 11.73 -42.58
CA GLU A 168 -20.11 10.60 -42.91
C GLU A 168 -18.65 10.98 -43.17
N THR A 169 -18.32 12.27 -43.09
CA THR A 169 -16.98 12.79 -43.35
C THR A 169 -16.47 13.65 -42.20
N ALA A 170 -15.17 13.58 -41.97
CA ALA A 170 -14.47 14.40 -40.99
C ALA A 170 -13.34 15.18 -41.67
N VAL A 171 -13.14 16.44 -41.33
CA VAL A 171 -12.04 17.26 -41.85
C VAL A 171 -11.01 17.46 -40.75
N VAL A 172 -9.74 17.16 -41.01
CA VAL A 172 -8.66 17.46 -40.06
C VAL A 172 -8.48 18.98 -39.98
N THR A 173 -8.80 19.58 -38.85
CA THR A 173 -8.74 21.04 -38.67
C THR A 173 -7.43 21.53 -38.07
N ASP A 174 -6.82 20.72 -37.19
CA ASP A 174 -5.54 21.03 -36.57
C ASP A 174 -4.77 19.75 -36.27
N LEU A 175 -3.45 19.83 -36.42
CA LEU A 175 -2.55 18.73 -36.14
C LEU A 175 -1.34 19.23 -35.38
N LYS A 176 -1.17 18.74 -34.16
CA LYS A 176 -0.05 19.09 -33.29
C LYS A 176 0.81 17.88 -33.01
N LYS A 177 1.98 17.82 -33.65
CA LYS A 177 3.08 16.92 -33.31
C LYS A 177 3.89 17.53 -32.16
N ALA A 178 4.21 16.73 -31.16
CA ALA A 178 5.10 17.12 -30.09
C ALA A 178 5.92 15.92 -29.62
N GLU A 179 7.16 16.17 -29.22
CA GLU A 179 7.96 15.19 -28.51
C GLU A 179 7.65 15.27 -27.02
N LYS A 180 7.46 14.12 -26.38
CA LYS A 180 7.38 14.01 -24.93
C LYS A 180 8.59 13.25 -24.42
N ILE A 181 9.35 13.91 -23.55
CA ILE A 181 10.48 13.33 -22.84
C ILE A 181 9.96 12.69 -21.56
N ASP A 182 10.26 11.41 -21.39
CA ASP A 182 9.94 10.64 -20.20
C ASP A 182 11.24 10.29 -19.47
N THR A 183 11.52 11.05 -18.43
CA THR A 183 12.79 11.02 -17.71
C THR A 183 12.98 9.72 -16.94
N PRO A 184 14.23 9.23 -16.79
CA PRO A 184 14.50 8.04 -16.02
C PRO A 184 14.05 8.17 -14.57
N PRO A 185 13.72 7.05 -13.92
CA PRO A 185 13.26 7.07 -12.55
C PRO A 185 14.39 7.46 -11.59
N THR A 186 14.02 7.91 -10.39
CA THR A 186 14.97 8.07 -9.28
C THR A 186 15.34 6.72 -8.65
N PRO A 187 16.47 6.66 -7.92
CA PRO A 187 16.82 5.51 -7.08
C PRO A 187 15.68 5.13 -6.13
N PHE A 188 15.61 3.85 -5.75
CA PHE A 188 14.58 3.40 -4.83
C PHE A 188 14.88 3.86 -3.40
N ASN A 189 13.90 4.54 -2.80
CA ASN A 189 13.71 4.51 -1.36
C ASN A 189 12.67 3.43 -1.00
N THR A 190 12.39 3.24 0.29
CA THR A 190 11.42 2.23 0.76
C THR A 190 10.02 2.43 0.19
N THR A 191 9.53 3.68 0.15
CA THR A 191 8.19 3.98 -0.35
C THR A 191 8.03 3.62 -1.82
N GLU A 192 8.94 4.10 -2.68
CA GLU A 192 8.88 3.85 -4.12
C GLU A 192 9.13 2.36 -4.45
N PHE A 193 9.98 1.69 -3.67
CA PHE A 193 10.15 0.24 -3.76
C PHE A 193 8.83 -0.51 -3.50
N ILE A 194 8.16 -0.22 -2.38
CA ILE A 194 6.90 -0.90 -2.04
C ILE A 194 5.80 -0.59 -3.06
N ARG A 195 5.74 0.65 -3.58
CA ARG A 195 4.81 1.03 -4.65
C ARG A 195 5.05 0.22 -5.91
N ALA A 196 6.30 0.09 -6.34
CA ALA A 196 6.66 -0.70 -7.51
C ALA A 196 6.35 -2.19 -7.29
N ALA A 197 6.69 -2.75 -6.13
CA ALA A 197 6.38 -4.12 -5.76
C ALA A 197 4.86 -4.39 -5.72
N SER A 198 4.07 -3.42 -5.24
CA SER A 198 2.60 -3.49 -5.25
C SER A 198 2.02 -3.55 -6.66
N SER A 199 2.62 -2.82 -7.61
CA SER A 199 2.18 -2.83 -9.02
C SER A 199 2.40 -4.18 -9.71
N ILE A 200 3.31 -5.02 -9.20
CA ILE A 200 3.56 -6.39 -9.69
C ILE A 200 2.89 -7.46 -8.81
N GLY A 201 1.93 -7.06 -7.96
CA GLY A 201 1.04 -7.98 -7.24
C GLY A 201 1.50 -8.41 -5.84
N LEU A 202 2.57 -7.84 -5.29
CA LEU A 202 3.03 -8.14 -3.93
C LEU A 202 2.36 -7.22 -2.90
N THR A 203 2.02 -7.75 -1.72
CA THR A 203 1.60 -6.89 -0.59
C THR A 203 2.80 -6.16 -0.01
N ALA A 204 2.55 -5.01 0.64
CA ALA A 204 3.60 -4.20 1.25
C ALA A 204 4.46 -5.00 2.25
N SER A 205 3.82 -5.78 3.12
CA SER A 205 4.52 -6.60 4.11
C SER A 205 5.32 -7.74 3.47
N ASN A 206 4.80 -8.37 2.40
CA ASN A 206 5.55 -9.40 1.70
C ASN A 206 6.76 -8.82 0.96
N ALA A 207 6.60 -7.67 0.31
CA ALA A 207 7.69 -6.99 -0.38
C ALA A 207 8.84 -6.66 0.58
N MET A 208 8.52 -6.07 1.76
CA MET A 208 9.54 -5.75 2.77
C MET A 208 10.20 -6.99 3.36
N ARG A 209 9.43 -8.03 3.73
CA ARG A 209 9.99 -9.29 4.23
C ARG A 209 10.94 -9.95 3.23
N ILE A 210 10.59 -9.93 1.94
CA ILE A 210 11.45 -10.46 0.87
C ILE A 210 12.71 -9.61 0.73
N ALA A 211 12.58 -8.29 0.73
CA ALA A 211 13.74 -7.39 0.64
C ALA A 211 14.69 -7.57 1.84
N GLU A 212 14.17 -7.70 3.05
CA GLU A 212 14.95 -8.00 4.25
C GLU A 212 15.69 -9.33 4.11
N ASN A 213 15.02 -10.38 3.62
CA ASN A 213 15.70 -11.65 3.34
C ASN A 213 16.84 -11.49 2.31
N LEU A 214 16.63 -10.73 1.23
CA LEU A 214 17.68 -10.47 0.23
C LEU A 214 18.85 -9.69 0.82
N TYR A 215 18.59 -8.71 1.68
CA TYR A 215 19.61 -7.94 2.41
C TYR A 215 20.43 -8.85 3.35
N MET A 216 19.76 -9.70 4.13
CA MET A 216 20.40 -10.64 5.05
C MET A 216 21.32 -11.65 4.34
N ASN A 217 21.07 -11.93 3.07
CA ASN A 217 21.92 -12.78 2.23
C ASN A 217 22.98 -11.99 1.43
N GLY A 218 23.10 -10.67 1.63
CA GLY A 218 24.10 -9.83 0.97
C GLY A 218 23.79 -9.51 -0.51
N TYR A 219 22.53 -9.64 -0.93
CA TYR A 219 22.12 -9.45 -2.32
C TYR A 219 21.69 -8.02 -2.66
N ILE A 220 21.17 -7.28 -1.67
CA ILE A 220 20.78 -5.87 -1.81
C ILE A 220 21.28 -5.05 -0.63
N SER A 221 21.30 -3.73 -0.77
CA SER A 221 21.46 -2.81 0.37
C SER A 221 20.24 -2.82 1.29
N TYR A 222 20.40 -2.24 2.48
CA TYR A 222 19.36 -2.19 3.49
C TYR A 222 18.05 -1.57 2.94
N PRO A 223 16.89 -2.27 3.04
CA PRO A 223 15.68 -1.88 2.33
C PRO A 223 14.84 -0.81 3.03
N ARG A 224 15.27 -0.32 4.20
CA ARG A 224 14.57 0.69 5.01
C ARG A 224 15.35 2.01 4.96
N THR A 225 15.19 2.74 3.86
CA THR A 225 15.89 4.01 3.57
C THR A 225 14.93 5.04 2.96
N ASP A 226 15.09 6.31 3.33
CA ASP A 226 14.40 7.43 2.67
C ASP A 226 15.26 8.07 1.57
N ASN A 227 16.53 7.68 1.48
CA ASN A 227 17.52 8.27 0.60
C ASN A 227 17.22 7.94 -0.88
N THR A 228 17.39 8.94 -1.72
CA THR A 228 17.18 8.86 -3.18
C THR A 228 18.38 9.38 -3.97
N VAL A 229 19.52 9.53 -3.31
CA VAL A 229 20.79 9.97 -3.88
C VAL A 229 21.85 8.92 -3.56
N TYR A 230 22.58 8.45 -4.57
CA TYR A 230 23.69 7.52 -4.33
C TYR A 230 24.85 8.27 -3.67
N PRO A 231 25.37 7.82 -2.52
CA PRO A 231 26.49 8.48 -1.87
C PRO A 231 27.78 8.31 -2.68
N PRO A 232 28.70 9.30 -2.65
CA PRO A 232 29.99 9.22 -3.34
C PRO A 232 30.89 8.06 -2.90
N SER A 233 30.62 7.47 -1.74
CA SER A 233 31.36 6.36 -1.16
C SER A 233 31.14 5.02 -1.87
N ILE A 234 30.12 4.89 -2.72
CA ILE A 234 29.80 3.66 -3.47
C ILE A 234 30.45 3.72 -4.86
N ASP A 235 31.28 2.73 -5.19
CA ASP A 235 31.81 2.54 -6.55
C ASP A 235 30.74 1.95 -7.47
N LEU A 236 29.89 2.84 -7.99
CA LEU A 236 28.77 2.50 -8.86
C LEU A 236 29.23 1.81 -10.16
N LYS A 237 30.39 2.19 -10.71
CA LYS A 237 30.91 1.61 -11.96
C LYS A 237 31.35 0.16 -11.76
N SER A 238 32.07 -0.13 -10.68
CA SER A 238 32.44 -1.49 -10.30
C SER A 238 31.20 -2.34 -10.03
N LEU A 239 30.22 -1.79 -9.31
CA LEU A 239 28.96 -2.46 -9.04
C LEU A 239 28.21 -2.82 -10.34
N ILE A 240 28.02 -1.86 -11.25
CA ILE A 240 27.40 -2.11 -12.57
C ILE A 240 28.11 -3.23 -13.31
N LYS A 241 29.46 -3.19 -13.37
CA LYS A 241 30.27 -4.23 -14.02
C LYS A 241 30.03 -5.61 -13.39
N SER A 242 29.92 -5.69 -12.06
CA SER A 242 29.72 -6.96 -11.34
C SER A 242 28.38 -7.63 -11.67
N LEU A 243 27.36 -6.82 -12.04
CA LEU A 243 26.02 -7.26 -12.40
C LEU A 243 25.91 -7.78 -13.84
N GLY A 244 26.94 -7.59 -14.68
CA GLY A 244 26.95 -7.91 -16.13
C GLY A 244 26.94 -9.39 -16.47
N LYS A 245 26.03 -10.17 -15.88
CA LYS A 245 25.87 -11.61 -16.03
C LYS A 245 24.40 -11.96 -16.27
N GLY A 246 24.15 -13.15 -16.82
CA GLY A 246 22.79 -13.63 -17.07
C GLY A 246 21.96 -12.64 -17.88
N ILE A 247 20.72 -12.39 -17.44
CA ILE A 247 19.79 -11.48 -18.11
C ILE A 247 20.24 -10.00 -18.09
N PHE A 248 21.18 -9.63 -17.22
CA PHE A 248 21.63 -8.25 -17.06
C PHE A 248 22.81 -7.90 -17.97
N LYS A 249 23.43 -8.90 -18.62
CA LYS A 249 24.66 -8.75 -19.40
C LYS A 249 24.57 -7.63 -20.44
N HIS A 250 23.57 -7.67 -21.32
CA HIS A 250 23.43 -6.70 -22.41
C HIS A 250 23.10 -5.28 -21.91
N TYR A 251 22.35 -5.17 -20.82
CA TYR A 251 22.06 -3.88 -20.19
C TYR A 251 23.33 -3.25 -19.62
N VAL A 252 24.15 -4.04 -18.92
CA VAL A 252 25.41 -3.57 -18.35
C VAL A 252 26.41 -3.20 -19.45
N GLU A 253 26.54 -4.01 -20.49
CA GLU A 253 27.40 -3.70 -21.66
C GLU A 253 27.01 -2.35 -22.29
N SER A 254 25.71 -2.10 -22.46
CA SER A 254 25.20 -0.83 -23.00
C SER A 254 25.47 0.37 -22.10
N LEU A 255 25.44 0.22 -20.78
CA LEU A 255 25.77 1.32 -19.86
C LEU A 255 27.28 1.60 -19.84
N LEU A 256 28.11 0.54 -19.87
CA LEU A 256 29.56 0.69 -19.84
C LEU A 256 30.15 1.27 -21.15
N SER A 257 29.39 1.25 -22.26
CA SER A 257 29.79 1.90 -23.51
C SER A 257 29.44 3.40 -23.56
N MET A 258 28.71 3.93 -22.57
CA MET A 258 28.39 5.36 -22.50
C MET A 258 29.63 6.18 -22.13
N HIS A 259 29.72 7.40 -22.67
CA HIS A 259 30.82 8.33 -22.35
C HIS A 259 30.81 8.71 -20.86
N GLU A 260 29.63 8.92 -20.30
CA GLU A 260 29.42 9.32 -18.91
C GLU A 260 28.36 8.42 -18.26
N LEU A 261 28.64 7.96 -17.04
CA LEU A 261 27.76 7.11 -16.23
C LEU A 261 27.21 7.93 -15.06
N THR A 262 26.24 8.78 -15.35
CA THR A 262 25.65 9.68 -14.35
C THR A 262 24.25 9.22 -13.97
N PRO A 263 24.02 8.81 -12.70
CA PRO A 263 22.71 8.38 -12.26
C PRO A 263 21.77 9.56 -12.03
N THR A 264 20.48 9.30 -12.15
CA THR A 264 19.44 10.20 -11.63
C THR A 264 19.54 10.35 -10.11
N ARG A 265 18.99 11.47 -9.61
CA ARG A 265 18.89 11.79 -8.19
C ARG A 265 17.48 12.21 -7.82
N GLY A 266 17.01 11.81 -6.65
CA GLY A 266 15.74 12.26 -6.09
C GLY A 266 15.89 13.50 -5.21
N LYS A 267 14.88 13.74 -4.37
CA LYS A 267 14.77 14.96 -3.54
C LYS A 267 15.37 14.82 -2.14
N LYS A 268 15.55 13.60 -1.65
CA LYS A 268 15.96 13.32 -0.28
C LYS A 268 17.36 12.71 -0.27
N GLU A 269 18.24 13.32 0.51
CA GLU A 269 19.59 12.86 0.82
C GLU A 269 19.73 12.85 2.35
N THR A 270 20.03 11.69 2.92
CA THR A 270 20.14 11.46 4.37
C THR A 270 21.48 10.79 4.69
N THR A 271 21.87 10.80 5.96
CA THR A 271 23.18 10.29 6.43
C THR A 271 23.17 8.81 6.85
N ASP A 272 22.00 8.16 6.86
CA ASP A 272 21.82 6.80 7.36
C ASP A 272 22.23 5.74 6.32
N HIS A 273 21.42 5.57 5.28
CA HIS A 273 21.54 4.48 4.32
C HIS A 273 21.52 4.99 2.89
N PRO A 274 22.25 4.34 1.96
CA PRO A 274 22.10 4.59 0.54
C PRO A 274 20.69 4.17 0.06
N PRO A 275 20.31 4.54 -1.17
CA PRO A 275 19.14 3.97 -1.81
C PRO A 275 19.19 2.43 -1.88
N ILE A 276 18.03 1.82 -2.12
CA ILE A 276 17.90 0.36 -2.29
C ILE A 276 18.49 -0.04 -3.63
N ILE A 277 19.62 -0.73 -3.60
CA ILE A 277 20.41 -1.15 -4.77
C ILE A 277 20.80 -2.63 -4.67
N PRO A 278 21.12 -3.31 -5.79
CA PRO A 278 21.80 -4.60 -5.70
C PRO A 278 23.18 -4.44 -5.06
N ALA A 279 23.56 -5.39 -4.21
CA ALA A 279 24.88 -5.46 -3.57
C ALA A 279 25.78 -6.53 -4.21
N SER A 280 25.18 -7.58 -4.80
CA SER A 280 25.89 -8.63 -5.52
C SER A 280 25.01 -9.25 -6.60
N TYR A 281 25.63 -9.87 -7.60
CA TYR A 281 24.91 -10.61 -8.64
C TYR A 281 24.41 -11.97 -8.12
N VAL A 282 23.13 -12.27 -8.36
CA VAL A 282 22.50 -13.56 -8.05
C VAL A 282 21.88 -14.17 -9.31
N LYS A 283 21.93 -15.50 -9.46
CA LYS A 283 21.23 -16.19 -10.54
C LYS A 283 19.77 -16.47 -10.14
N LYS A 284 18.88 -16.46 -11.13
CA LYS A 284 17.47 -16.82 -10.91
C LYS A 284 17.27 -18.20 -10.27
N SER A 285 18.12 -19.16 -10.59
CA SER A 285 18.08 -20.52 -10.02
C SER A 285 18.30 -20.56 -8.51
N ASP A 286 18.91 -19.52 -7.94
CA ASP A 286 19.37 -19.50 -6.56
C ASP A 286 18.35 -18.82 -5.63
N LEU A 287 17.28 -18.26 -6.19
CA LEU A 287 16.21 -17.55 -5.48
C LEU A 287 14.85 -18.19 -5.76
N LYS A 288 13.93 -18.07 -4.80
CA LYS A 288 12.52 -18.39 -5.06
C LYS A 288 11.92 -17.39 -6.03
N ASP A 289 10.83 -17.74 -6.71
CA ASP A 289 10.20 -16.88 -7.73
C ASP A 289 9.91 -15.46 -7.24
N ASP A 290 9.34 -15.31 -6.04
CA ASP A 290 9.03 -13.97 -5.49
C ASP A 290 10.28 -13.21 -5.02
N GLU A 291 11.32 -13.92 -4.57
CA GLU A 291 12.63 -13.32 -4.23
C GLU A 291 13.33 -12.82 -5.50
N TRP A 292 13.32 -13.61 -6.57
CA TRP A 292 13.83 -13.21 -7.87
C TRP A 292 13.08 -11.99 -8.43
N LYS A 293 11.73 -11.96 -8.33
CA LYS A 293 10.93 -10.81 -8.79
C LYS A 293 11.37 -9.51 -8.12
N ILE A 294 11.59 -9.52 -6.80
CA ILE A 294 12.04 -8.34 -6.05
C ILE A 294 13.48 -7.97 -6.41
N TYR A 295 14.39 -8.96 -6.47
CA TYR A 295 15.78 -8.72 -6.84
C TYR A 295 15.90 -8.14 -8.26
N GLU A 296 15.15 -8.68 -9.23
CA GLU A 296 15.10 -8.19 -10.61
C GLU A 296 14.51 -6.76 -10.67
N LEU A 297 13.44 -6.49 -9.92
CA LEU A 297 12.82 -5.16 -9.83
C LEU A 297 13.83 -4.11 -9.34
N ILE A 298 14.58 -4.42 -8.27
CA ILE A 298 15.60 -3.53 -7.69
C ILE A 298 16.76 -3.34 -8.67
N THR A 299 17.29 -4.43 -9.23
CA THR A 299 18.43 -4.39 -10.15
C THR A 299 18.10 -3.60 -11.41
N ARG A 300 16.93 -3.83 -12.01
CA ARG A 300 16.48 -3.08 -13.20
C ARG A 300 16.27 -1.60 -12.89
N ARG A 301 15.71 -1.26 -11.72
CA ARG A 301 15.55 0.14 -11.31
C ARG A 301 16.90 0.83 -11.21
N PHE A 302 17.85 0.18 -10.53
CA PHE A 302 19.22 0.67 -10.40
C PHE A 302 19.87 0.94 -11.75
N LEU A 303 19.87 -0.04 -12.68
CA LEU A 303 20.43 0.16 -14.02
C LEU A 303 19.71 1.27 -14.80
N ALA A 304 18.38 1.35 -14.69
CA ALA A 304 17.59 2.38 -15.36
C ALA A 304 17.91 3.81 -14.88
N THR A 305 18.46 3.98 -13.66
CA THR A 305 18.86 5.32 -13.17
C THR A 305 20.02 5.93 -13.97
N PHE A 306 20.81 5.13 -14.68
CA PHE A 306 21.94 5.60 -15.50
C PHE A 306 21.58 5.75 -16.99
N ALA A 307 20.40 5.32 -17.38
CA ALA A 307 19.97 5.36 -18.78
C ALA A 307 19.46 6.75 -19.16
N GLY A 308 19.45 7.05 -20.47
CA GLY A 308 18.83 8.27 -21.01
C GLY A 308 17.29 8.26 -20.94
N PRO A 309 16.64 9.41 -21.14
CA PRO A 309 15.18 9.49 -21.18
C PRO A 309 14.59 8.63 -22.30
N ALA A 310 13.37 8.14 -22.09
CA ALA A 310 12.56 7.61 -23.19
C ALA A 310 11.95 8.79 -23.95
N LYS A 311 11.96 8.73 -25.28
CA LYS A 311 11.37 9.77 -26.14
C LYS A 311 10.15 9.24 -26.85
N TRP A 312 9.08 10.01 -26.81
CA TRP A 312 7.79 9.66 -27.39
C TRP A 312 7.40 10.69 -28.43
N ASN A 313 6.95 10.23 -29.59
CA ASN A 313 6.21 11.07 -30.51
C ASN A 313 4.75 11.10 -30.07
N THR A 314 4.23 12.29 -29.83
CA THR A 314 2.81 12.50 -29.52
C THR A 314 2.16 13.25 -30.66
N LEU A 315 0.98 12.79 -31.05
CA LEU A 315 0.17 13.40 -32.09
C LEU A 315 -1.19 13.73 -31.50
N ARG A 316 -1.57 15.00 -31.55
CA ARG A 316 -2.94 15.44 -31.27
C ARG A 316 -3.56 15.88 -32.59
N VAL A 317 -4.71 15.31 -32.89
CA VAL A 317 -5.49 15.64 -34.09
C VAL A 317 -6.81 16.23 -33.63
N LEU A 318 -7.18 17.39 -34.17
CA LEU A 318 -8.53 17.94 -34.09
C LEU A 318 -9.22 17.73 -35.43
N LEU A 319 -10.48 17.35 -35.37
CA LEU A 319 -11.31 17.00 -36.52
C LEU A 319 -12.60 17.78 -36.42
N ASP A 320 -13.11 18.28 -37.54
CA ASP A 320 -14.47 18.79 -37.67
C ASP A 320 -15.37 17.74 -38.31
N ILE A 321 -16.52 17.48 -37.71
CA ILE A 321 -17.58 16.64 -38.26
C ILE A 321 -18.88 17.43 -38.18
N SER A 322 -19.27 18.10 -39.27
CA SER A 322 -20.52 18.85 -39.34
C SER A 322 -20.60 19.99 -38.30
N ASN A 323 -19.52 20.76 -38.15
CA ASN A 323 -19.31 21.79 -37.10
C ASN A 323 -19.11 21.22 -35.67
N GLU A 324 -19.01 19.89 -35.59
CA GLU A 324 -18.52 19.00 -34.54
C GLU A 324 -17.02 18.98 -34.23
N GLU A 325 -16.47 19.56 -33.14
CA GLU A 325 -15.03 19.34 -32.86
C GLU A 325 -14.79 17.97 -32.18
N PHE A 326 -13.98 17.13 -32.80
CA PHE A 326 -13.49 15.86 -32.28
C PHE A 326 -11.98 15.89 -32.07
N LYS A 327 -11.50 15.02 -31.18
CA LYS A 327 -10.09 14.91 -30.83
C LYS A 327 -9.63 13.47 -30.76
N ALA A 328 -8.55 13.18 -31.48
CA ALA A 328 -7.77 11.96 -31.34
C ALA A 328 -6.39 12.28 -30.74
N ARG A 329 -5.82 11.31 -30.01
CA ARG A 329 -4.47 11.38 -29.47
C ARG A 329 -3.73 10.09 -29.80
N GLY A 330 -2.55 10.22 -30.36
CA GLY A 330 -1.60 9.14 -30.56
C GLY A 330 -0.34 9.40 -29.74
N ALA A 331 0.30 8.32 -29.32
CA ALA A 331 1.61 8.34 -28.70
C ALA A 331 2.33 7.03 -29.05
N SER A 332 3.55 7.14 -29.58
CA SER A 332 4.41 5.99 -29.82
C SER A 332 5.82 6.27 -29.33
N ILE A 333 6.49 5.23 -28.84
CA ILE A 333 7.86 5.35 -28.36
C ILE A 333 8.83 5.35 -29.55
N VAL A 334 9.74 6.31 -29.57
CA VAL A 334 10.77 6.46 -30.61
C VAL A 334 12.11 5.96 -30.10
N GLU A 335 12.44 6.35 -28.87
CA GLU A 335 13.63 5.88 -28.16
C GLU A 335 13.19 5.30 -26.82
N GLU A 336 13.49 4.02 -26.59
CA GLU A 336 13.10 3.32 -25.36
C GLU A 336 13.77 3.90 -24.12
N GLY A 337 15.00 4.43 -24.25
CA GLY A 337 15.78 4.95 -23.14
C GLY A 337 15.79 4.02 -21.93
N TRP A 338 15.49 4.57 -20.75
CA TRP A 338 15.41 3.82 -19.49
C TRP A 338 14.33 2.72 -19.47
N ARG A 339 13.30 2.77 -20.33
CA ARG A 339 12.22 1.76 -20.36
C ARG A 339 12.68 0.42 -20.89
N TRP A 340 13.75 0.38 -21.67
CA TRP A 340 14.40 -0.87 -22.07
C TRP A 340 14.94 -1.63 -20.85
N TYR A 341 15.52 -0.91 -19.88
CA TYR A 341 16.05 -1.46 -18.64
C TYR A 341 14.94 -1.85 -17.66
N TYR A 342 13.90 -1.02 -17.56
CA TYR A 342 12.81 -1.14 -16.59
C TYR A 342 11.44 -1.25 -17.29
N PRO A 343 11.02 -2.47 -17.69
CA PRO A 343 9.82 -2.68 -18.51
C PRO A 343 8.50 -2.65 -17.72
N TYR A 344 8.55 -2.41 -16.41
CA TYR A 344 7.36 -2.42 -15.56
C TYR A 344 6.45 -1.22 -15.86
N ASN A 345 5.14 -1.45 -15.97
CA ASN A 345 4.13 -0.43 -16.26
C ASN A 345 4.41 0.36 -17.56
N LYS A 346 4.97 -0.29 -18.59
CA LYS A 346 5.18 0.33 -19.91
C LYS A 346 3.81 0.68 -20.54
N PRO A 347 3.56 1.95 -20.92
CA PRO A 347 2.37 2.32 -21.68
C PRO A 347 2.35 1.60 -23.03
N GLU A 348 1.17 1.23 -23.50
CA GLU A 348 0.98 0.72 -24.85
C GLU A 348 0.99 1.88 -25.86
N ASP A 349 1.57 1.62 -27.03
CA ASP A 349 1.57 2.58 -28.13
C ASP A 349 0.15 2.75 -28.68
N MET A 350 -0.27 4.00 -28.85
CA MET A 350 -1.50 4.37 -29.52
C MET A 350 -1.13 5.05 -30.84
N ILE A 351 -1.07 4.26 -31.91
CA ILE A 351 -0.64 4.73 -33.22
C ILE A 351 -1.82 5.39 -33.93
N LEU A 352 -1.58 6.59 -34.47
CA LEU A 352 -2.48 7.26 -35.40
C LEU A 352 -1.85 7.21 -36.80
N PRO A 353 -2.65 7.15 -37.88
CA PRO A 353 -2.14 7.23 -39.24
C PRO A 353 -1.48 8.59 -39.51
N GLU A 354 -0.71 8.66 -40.59
CA GLU A 354 -0.24 9.94 -41.10
C GLU A 354 -1.43 10.75 -41.63
N LEU A 355 -1.52 12.00 -41.18
CA LEU A 355 -2.63 12.89 -41.46
C LEU A 355 -2.12 14.28 -41.82
N GLU A 356 -2.87 15.01 -42.63
CA GLU A 356 -2.59 16.37 -43.04
C GLU A 356 -3.75 17.31 -42.68
N THR A 357 -3.44 18.59 -42.41
CA THR A 357 -4.48 19.59 -42.17
C THR A 357 -5.28 19.84 -43.44
N GLY A 358 -6.62 19.84 -43.34
CA GLY A 358 -7.53 19.93 -44.48
C GLY A 358 -7.88 18.57 -45.11
N GLN A 359 -7.26 17.47 -44.67
CA GLN A 359 -7.59 16.13 -45.16
C GLN A 359 -9.02 15.74 -44.77
N VAL A 360 -9.74 15.16 -45.72
CA VAL A 360 -11.10 14.63 -45.52
C VAL A 360 -11.02 13.13 -45.29
N LEU A 361 -11.55 12.68 -44.16
CA LEU A 361 -11.58 11.29 -43.72
C LEU A 361 -13.01 10.75 -43.74
N LYS A 362 -13.15 9.44 -43.99
CA LYS A 362 -14.44 8.76 -43.88
C LYS A 362 -14.72 8.35 -42.43
N VAL A 363 -15.90 8.70 -41.94
CA VAL A 363 -16.47 8.18 -40.70
C VAL A 363 -17.03 6.78 -41.00
N LYS A 364 -16.41 5.75 -40.43
CA LYS A 364 -16.86 4.36 -40.59
C LYS A 364 -18.01 4.04 -39.65
N ASP A 365 -17.91 4.51 -38.41
CA ASP A 365 -18.90 4.24 -37.37
C ASP A 365 -18.96 5.40 -36.36
N LYS A 366 -20.11 5.56 -35.71
CA LYS A 366 -20.33 6.52 -34.63
C LYS A 366 -21.07 5.84 -33.48
N GLU A 367 -20.56 6.02 -32.27
CA GLU A 367 -21.09 5.43 -31.06
C GLU A 367 -21.35 6.53 -30.01
N MET A 368 -22.54 6.50 -29.40
CA MET A 368 -22.86 7.31 -28.24
C MET A 368 -22.89 6.41 -27.01
N LEU A 369 -21.86 6.54 -26.17
CA LEU A 369 -21.74 5.78 -24.93
C LEU A 369 -22.51 6.47 -23.81
N GLU A 370 -23.51 5.79 -23.26
CA GLU A 370 -24.15 6.19 -22.02
C GLU A 370 -23.30 5.73 -20.83
N LYS A 371 -22.85 6.68 -20.01
CA LYS A 371 -21.96 6.44 -18.88
C LYS A 371 -22.45 7.17 -17.64
N GLU A 372 -21.92 6.74 -16.51
CA GLU A 372 -22.17 7.40 -15.23
C GLU A 372 -20.86 7.71 -14.52
N THR A 373 -20.83 8.84 -13.80
CA THR A 373 -19.67 9.18 -12.97
C THR A 373 -19.48 8.11 -11.91
N GLN A 374 -18.25 7.63 -11.75
CA GLN A 374 -17.91 6.61 -10.77
C GLN A 374 -17.41 7.24 -9.47
N PRO A 375 -17.66 6.62 -8.30
CA PRO A 375 -17.11 7.09 -7.04
C PRO A 375 -15.58 7.02 -7.03
N PRO A 376 -14.89 7.86 -6.22
CA PRO A 376 -13.43 7.91 -6.19
C PRO A 376 -12.82 6.55 -5.83
N GLY A 377 -11.73 6.16 -6.51
CA GLY A 377 -11.10 4.85 -6.27
C GLY A 377 -10.60 4.66 -4.84
N ARG A 378 -10.79 3.45 -4.30
CA ARG A 378 -10.20 3.03 -3.02
C ARG A 378 -8.68 3.03 -3.09
N TYR A 379 -8.02 3.18 -1.94
CA TYR A 379 -6.56 3.13 -1.88
C TYR A 379 -6.05 1.69 -1.98
N GLY A 380 -5.16 1.43 -2.93
CA GLY A 380 -4.29 0.24 -2.89
C GLY A 380 -3.13 0.44 -1.92
N GLN A 381 -2.49 -0.65 -1.46
CA GLN A 381 -1.43 -0.57 -0.44
C GLN A 381 -0.27 0.37 -0.81
N GLY A 382 0.25 0.30 -2.03
CA GLY A 382 1.31 1.21 -2.49
C GLY A 382 0.90 2.69 -2.48
N ARG A 383 -0.33 3.01 -2.92
CA ARG A 383 -0.84 4.38 -2.87
C ARG A 383 -1.04 4.86 -1.43
N LEU A 384 -1.55 4.00 -0.56
CA LEU A 384 -1.73 4.33 0.86
C LEU A 384 -0.39 4.62 1.53
N ILE A 385 0.65 3.82 1.29
CA ILE A 385 1.99 4.08 1.84
C ILE A 385 2.53 5.44 1.38
N LYS A 386 2.29 5.82 0.13
CA LYS A 386 2.69 7.13 -0.36
C LYS A 386 1.97 8.27 0.38
N VAL A 387 0.66 8.15 0.54
CA VAL A 387 -0.13 9.12 1.31
C VAL A 387 0.34 9.17 2.77
N MET A 388 0.65 8.02 3.38
CA MET A 388 1.20 7.98 4.74
C MET A 388 2.56 8.68 4.82
N GLU A 389 3.46 8.49 3.85
CA GLU A 389 4.73 9.22 3.79
C GLU A 389 4.51 10.73 3.67
N ASP A 390 3.65 11.15 2.74
CA ASP A 390 3.41 12.57 2.46
C ASP A 390 2.77 13.30 3.66
N LEU A 391 2.03 12.58 4.51
CA LEU A 391 1.42 13.09 5.74
C LEU A 391 2.27 12.87 7.01
N GLY A 392 3.49 12.31 6.89
CA GLY A 392 4.33 12.01 8.06
C GLY A 392 3.78 10.89 8.97
N LEU A 393 2.87 10.05 8.46
CA LEU A 393 2.30 8.92 9.19
C LEU A 393 3.23 7.70 9.18
N GLY A 394 3.91 7.50 10.30
CA GLY A 394 4.85 6.40 10.47
C GLY A 394 6.12 6.57 9.64
N THR A 395 7.04 5.63 9.80
CA THR A 395 8.38 5.68 9.21
C THR A 395 8.52 4.66 8.08
N LYS A 396 9.62 4.73 7.33
CA LYS A 396 10.03 3.71 6.34
C LYS A 396 9.95 2.28 6.90
N SER A 397 10.18 2.11 8.20
CA SER A 397 10.15 0.82 8.89
C SER A 397 8.75 0.38 9.35
N THR A 398 7.77 1.28 9.55
CA THR A 398 6.51 0.92 10.23
C THR A 398 5.26 0.93 9.36
N ARG A 399 5.23 1.71 8.25
CA ARG A 399 4.02 1.89 7.41
C ARG A 399 3.40 0.56 6.93
N HIS A 400 4.23 -0.35 6.45
CA HIS A 400 3.78 -1.65 5.93
C HIS A 400 3.26 -2.59 7.03
N GLU A 401 3.78 -2.47 8.26
CA GLU A 401 3.27 -3.21 9.41
C GLU A 401 1.93 -2.67 9.89
N ILE A 402 1.74 -1.35 9.88
CA ILE A 402 0.48 -0.72 10.24
C ILE A 402 -0.64 -1.20 9.33
N ILE A 403 -0.41 -1.22 8.02
CA ILE A 403 -1.36 -1.79 7.05
C ILE A 403 -1.67 -3.26 7.38
N SER A 404 -0.65 -4.07 7.67
CA SER A 404 -0.82 -5.47 8.07
C SER A 404 -1.67 -5.62 9.34
N LYS A 405 -1.44 -4.75 10.33
CA LYS A 405 -2.21 -4.70 11.58
C LYS A 405 -3.67 -4.38 11.31
N LEU A 406 -3.99 -3.44 10.41
CA LEU A 406 -5.39 -3.14 10.04
C LEU A 406 -6.13 -4.36 9.50
N TYR A 407 -5.49 -5.16 8.63
CA TYR A 407 -6.06 -6.42 8.15
C TYR A 407 -6.21 -7.45 9.29
N ALA A 408 -5.15 -7.65 10.08
CA ALA A 408 -5.15 -8.61 11.18
C ALA A 408 -6.22 -8.30 12.25
N ARG A 409 -6.61 -7.03 12.38
CA ARG A 409 -7.62 -6.54 13.33
C ARG A 409 -9.03 -6.46 12.75
N ALA A 410 -9.24 -6.90 11.52
CA ALA A 410 -10.55 -6.86 10.84
C ALA A 410 -11.08 -5.44 10.57
N TYR A 411 -10.24 -4.40 10.64
CA TYR A 411 -10.68 -3.06 10.30
C TYR A 411 -10.82 -2.86 8.80
N VAL A 412 -10.02 -3.60 8.02
CA VAL A 412 -10.04 -3.50 6.57
C VAL A 412 -10.02 -4.89 5.93
N HIS A 413 -10.56 -4.96 4.72
CA HIS A 413 -10.48 -6.13 3.86
C HIS A 413 -10.30 -5.72 2.39
N GLY A 414 -10.05 -6.72 1.53
CA GLY A 414 -9.84 -6.49 0.10
C GLY A 414 -8.50 -5.81 -0.23
N ASN A 415 -8.15 -5.76 -1.51
CA ASN A 415 -7.08 -4.94 -2.04
C ASN A 415 -7.53 -4.47 -3.43
N PRO A 416 -7.91 -3.20 -3.66
CA PRO A 416 -7.79 -2.03 -2.76
C PRO A 416 -8.47 -2.17 -1.39
N LEU A 417 -7.95 -1.47 -0.39
CA LEU A 417 -8.40 -1.55 1.01
C LEU A 417 -9.80 -0.97 1.16
N GLN A 418 -10.65 -1.68 1.87
CA GLN A 418 -11.99 -1.25 2.23
C GLN A 418 -12.20 -1.37 3.75
N PRO A 419 -12.66 -0.29 4.43
CA PRO A 419 -12.96 -0.34 5.86
C PRO A 419 -14.28 -1.08 6.15
N THR A 420 -14.35 -1.73 7.32
CA THR A 420 -15.57 -2.36 7.86
C THR A 420 -16.48 -1.35 8.56
N LYS A 421 -17.74 -1.71 8.87
CA LYS A 421 -18.63 -0.83 9.65
C LYS A 421 -18.10 -0.61 11.06
N THR A 422 -17.44 -1.60 11.64
CA THR A 422 -16.69 -1.45 12.90
C THR A 422 -15.59 -0.39 12.77
N ALA A 423 -14.82 -0.39 11.67
CA ALA A 423 -13.80 0.62 11.45
C ALA A 423 -14.40 2.02 11.36
N ILE A 424 -15.49 2.19 10.60
CA ILE A 424 -16.20 3.46 10.48
C ILE A 424 -16.67 3.94 11.87
N ALA A 425 -17.34 3.09 12.64
CA ALA A 425 -17.82 3.46 13.98
C ALA A 425 -16.69 3.83 14.96
N VAL A 426 -15.54 3.13 14.89
CA VAL A 426 -14.35 3.48 15.70
C VAL A 426 -13.81 4.84 15.29
N ILE A 427 -13.66 5.11 13.99
CA ILE A 427 -13.14 6.39 13.50
C ILE A 427 -14.13 7.53 13.81
N ASP A 428 -15.42 7.38 13.56
CA ASP A 428 -16.43 8.39 13.88
C ASP A 428 -16.42 8.74 15.38
N THR A 429 -16.20 7.73 16.23
CA THR A 429 -16.03 7.91 17.67
C THR A 429 -14.77 8.72 18.00
N LEU A 430 -13.64 8.36 17.38
CA LEU A 430 -12.37 9.06 17.61
C LEU A 430 -12.42 10.48 17.07
N GLU A 431 -12.93 10.73 15.88
CA GLU A 431 -13.11 12.08 15.30
C GLU A 431 -13.98 12.97 16.18
N LYS A 432 -15.02 12.41 16.82
CA LYS A 432 -15.95 13.19 17.64
C LYS A 432 -15.42 13.51 19.05
N TYR A 433 -14.72 12.56 19.69
CA TYR A 433 -14.37 12.67 21.13
C TYR A 433 -12.87 12.59 21.41
N ALA A 434 -12.04 12.39 20.39
CA ALA A 434 -10.59 12.26 20.48
C ALA A 434 -9.92 12.62 19.14
N ASP A 435 -10.37 13.72 18.53
CA ASP A 435 -10.07 14.13 17.15
C ASP A 435 -8.56 14.10 16.82
N THR A 436 -7.76 14.57 17.78
CA THR A 436 -6.30 14.56 17.73
C THR A 436 -5.72 13.19 17.38
N ILE A 437 -6.33 12.08 17.83
CA ILE A 437 -5.91 10.68 17.56
C ILE A 437 -6.21 10.26 16.13
N ALA A 438 -7.29 10.76 15.53
CA ALA A 438 -7.66 10.43 14.17
C ALA A 438 -6.87 11.25 13.14
N LYS A 439 -6.10 12.26 13.57
CA LYS A 439 -5.38 13.18 12.70
C LYS A 439 -3.87 12.89 12.60
N PRO A 440 -3.25 13.16 11.44
CA PRO A 440 -1.80 12.99 11.27
C PRO A 440 -0.94 13.92 12.14
N ASP A 441 -1.44 15.11 12.48
CA ASP A 441 -0.69 16.19 13.13
C ASP A 441 -0.05 15.76 14.46
N MET A 442 -0.78 15.02 15.28
CA MET A 442 -0.25 14.51 16.55
C MET A 442 0.84 13.46 16.34
N THR A 443 0.67 12.58 15.34
CA THR A 443 1.70 11.60 14.99
C THR A 443 2.98 12.31 14.57
N ALA A 444 2.87 13.32 13.71
CA ALA A 444 4.00 14.11 13.24
C ALA A 444 4.69 14.89 14.38
N THR A 445 3.91 15.45 15.31
CA THR A 445 4.44 16.16 16.49
C THR A 445 5.26 15.21 17.37
N LEU A 446 4.73 14.03 17.70
CA LEU A 446 5.46 13.05 18.50
C LEU A 446 6.71 12.50 17.79
N GLU A 447 6.67 12.32 16.45
CA GLU A 447 7.88 11.96 15.70
C GLU A 447 8.94 13.07 15.75
N MET A 448 8.54 14.34 15.62
CA MET A 448 9.45 15.48 15.77
C MET A 448 10.10 15.53 17.15
N GLU A 449 9.34 15.31 18.23
CA GLU A 449 9.89 15.27 19.59
C GLU A 449 10.90 14.13 19.79
N MET A 450 10.67 12.98 19.17
CA MET A 450 11.64 11.87 19.17
C MET A 450 12.88 12.18 18.33
N ASP A 451 12.77 13.00 17.28
CA ASP A 451 13.91 13.49 16.52
C ASP A 451 14.76 14.45 17.37
N LEU A 452 14.13 15.31 18.16
CA LEU A 452 14.84 16.18 19.12
C LEU A 452 15.60 15.39 20.20
N ILE A 453 15.12 14.20 20.59
CA ILE A 453 15.88 13.30 21.47
C ILE A 453 17.13 12.79 20.77
N ALA A 454 17.01 12.32 19.52
CA ALA A 454 18.15 11.84 18.74
C ALA A 454 19.22 12.93 18.52
N GLU A 455 18.79 14.19 18.39
CA GLU A 455 19.68 15.36 18.28
C GLU A 455 20.28 15.82 19.62
N GLY A 456 19.83 15.25 20.75
CA GLY A 456 20.25 15.66 22.10
C GLY A 456 19.64 16.97 22.58
N ALA A 457 18.57 17.45 21.92
CA ALA A 457 17.88 18.71 22.24
C ALA A 457 16.79 18.55 23.31
N LYS A 458 16.22 17.34 23.49
CA LYS A 458 15.26 17.01 24.54
C LYS A 458 15.63 15.69 25.22
N SER A 459 15.23 15.52 26.48
CA SER A 459 15.38 14.23 27.18
C SER A 459 14.21 13.30 26.87
N LYS A 460 14.44 11.99 27.04
CA LYS A 460 13.40 10.97 26.93
C LYS A 460 12.25 11.19 27.93
N ASP A 461 12.57 11.51 29.17
CA ASP A 461 11.57 11.67 30.23
C ASP A 461 10.64 12.86 29.93
N ASP A 462 11.18 13.98 29.46
CA ASP A 462 10.39 15.16 29.08
C ASP A 462 9.36 14.82 27.99
N VAL A 463 9.81 14.17 26.90
CA VAL A 463 8.94 13.81 25.77
C VAL A 463 7.88 12.78 26.17
N VAL A 464 8.25 11.79 26.99
CA VAL A 464 7.28 10.80 27.50
C VAL A 464 6.23 11.48 28.39
N ASP A 465 6.62 12.38 29.28
CA ASP A 465 5.68 13.07 30.16
C ASP A 465 4.78 14.08 29.43
N GLU A 466 5.31 14.83 28.45
CA GLU A 466 4.52 15.67 27.53
C GLU A 466 3.48 14.82 26.79
N SER A 467 3.87 13.64 26.27
CA SER A 467 2.95 12.72 25.59
C SER A 467 1.84 12.20 26.51
N ARG A 468 2.11 12.04 27.81
CA ARG A 468 1.13 11.57 28.81
C ARG A 468 0.11 12.66 29.13
N GLN A 469 0.56 13.90 29.28
CA GLN A 469 -0.33 15.05 29.49
C GLN A 469 -1.29 15.21 28.31
N MET A 470 -0.81 15.05 27.08
CA MET A 470 -1.66 15.05 25.90
C MET A 470 -2.70 13.93 25.93
N LEU A 471 -2.31 12.73 26.37
CA LEU A 471 -3.23 11.60 26.50
C LEU A 471 -4.29 11.85 27.59
N ASP A 472 -3.92 12.45 28.71
CA ASP A 472 -4.83 12.75 29.81
C ASP A 472 -5.96 13.69 29.36
N ILE A 473 -5.64 14.75 28.61
CA ILE A 473 -6.63 15.67 28.01
C ILE A 473 -7.64 14.90 27.14
N ILE A 474 -7.15 13.97 26.31
CA ILE A 474 -8.04 13.18 25.45
C ILE A 474 -8.93 12.24 26.28
N PHE A 475 -8.41 11.71 27.38
CA PHE A 475 -9.18 10.83 28.26
C PHE A 475 -10.29 11.54 29.02
N GLU A 476 -10.15 12.84 29.32
CA GLU A 476 -11.22 13.63 29.92
C GLU A 476 -12.47 13.62 29.02
N ASP A 477 -12.32 13.95 27.74
CA ASP A 477 -13.43 13.96 26.78
C ASP A 477 -14.01 12.56 26.54
N LEU A 478 -13.14 11.56 26.41
CA LEU A 478 -13.58 10.18 26.22
C LEU A 478 -14.42 9.70 27.40
N THR A 479 -13.96 9.91 28.64
CA THR A 479 -14.64 9.42 29.84
C THR A 479 -15.98 10.11 30.08
N ASN A 480 -16.07 11.41 29.79
CA ASN A 480 -17.31 12.18 29.88
C ASN A 480 -18.41 11.68 28.93
N ASN A 481 -18.03 11.05 27.81
CA ASN A 481 -18.96 10.62 26.75
C ASN A 481 -19.11 9.09 26.63
N LYS A 482 -18.72 8.34 27.68
CA LYS A 482 -18.63 6.87 27.66
C LYS A 482 -19.89 6.14 27.18
N GLU A 483 -21.08 6.56 27.60
CA GLU A 483 -22.33 5.89 27.23
C GLU A 483 -22.64 6.03 25.73
N GLN A 484 -22.51 7.25 25.20
CA GLN A 484 -22.74 7.57 23.79
C GLN A 484 -21.72 6.84 22.90
N ILE A 485 -20.46 6.80 23.33
CA ILE A 485 -19.40 6.03 22.66
C ILE A 485 -19.76 4.54 22.63
N GLY A 486 -20.18 3.98 23.78
CA GLY A 486 -20.54 2.58 23.88
C GLY A 486 -21.72 2.19 22.98
N GLU A 487 -22.71 3.05 22.83
CA GLU A 487 -23.82 2.83 21.89
C GLU A 487 -23.36 2.83 20.44
N SER A 488 -22.63 3.86 20.01
CA SER A 488 -22.09 3.99 18.63
C SER A 488 -21.26 2.77 18.23
N LEU A 489 -20.30 2.38 19.07
CA LEU A 489 -19.43 1.23 18.82
C LEU A 489 -20.23 -0.08 18.74
N ARG A 490 -21.21 -0.27 19.63
CA ARG A 490 -22.07 -1.48 19.60
C ARG A 490 -22.95 -1.52 18.35
N SER A 491 -23.40 -0.38 17.83
CA SER A 491 -24.17 -0.31 16.58
C SER A 491 -23.33 -0.79 15.39
N GLY A 492 -22.15 -0.19 15.16
CA GLY A 492 -21.28 -0.60 14.06
C GLY A 492 -20.88 -2.09 14.12
N LEU A 493 -20.66 -2.61 15.33
CA LEU A 493 -20.39 -4.05 15.56
C LEU A 493 -21.57 -4.96 15.24
N ARG A 494 -22.80 -4.50 15.44
CA ARG A 494 -24.01 -5.26 15.08
C ARG A 494 -24.17 -5.28 13.56
N GLU A 495 -23.98 -4.13 12.91
CA GLU A 495 -24.07 -4.01 11.45
C GLU A 495 -23.10 -4.94 10.71
N ASP A 496 -21.84 -5.04 11.14
CA ASP A 496 -20.87 -5.97 10.54
C ASP A 496 -21.25 -7.45 10.66
N LYS A 497 -22.16 -7.80 11.57
CA LYS A 497 -22.67 -9.18 11.72
C LYS A 497 -23.88 -9.44 10.85
N ILE A 498 -24.53 -8.41 10.32
CA ILE A 498 -25.69 -8.53 9.44
C ILE A 498 -25.20 -8.93 8.06
N ILE A 499 -25.63 -10.10 7.61
CA ILE A 499 -25.29 -10.63 6.29
C ILE A 499 -26.34 -10.22 5.27
N GLY A 500 -27.58 -9.98 5.68
CA GLY A 500 -28.67 -9.64 4.77
C GLY A 500 -30.01 -9.77 5.45
N LYS A 501 -31.08 -9.74 4.65
CA LYS A 501 -32.45 -9.91 5.14
C LYS A 501 -32.94 -11.34 4.90
N CYS A 502 -33.68 -11.89 5.84
CA CYS A 502 -34.25 -13.22 5.73
C CYS A 502 -35.39 -13.22 4.71
N GLU A 503 -35.33 -14.08 3.69
CA GLU A 503 -36.41 -14.22 2.70
C GLU A 503 -37.75 -14.64 3.31
N LYS A 504 -37.74 -15.35 4.45
CA LYS A 504 -38.96 -15.87 5.08
C LYS A 504 -39.72 -14.82 5.90
N CYS A 505 -39.03 -13.86 6.50
CA CYS A 505 -39.64 -12.93 7.48
C CYS A 505 -39.06 -11.51 7.45
N THR A 506 -38.16 -11.22 6.51
CA THR A 506 -37.47 -9.93 6.32
C THR A 506 -36.61 -9.44 7.49
N SER A 507 -36.54 -10.18 8.59
CA SER A 507 -35.66 -9.89 9.73
C SER A 507 -34.19 -10.09 9.38
N ASP A 508 -33.28 -9.49 10.14
CA ASP A 508 -31.84 -9.57 9.86
C ASP A 508 -31.29 -11.00 10.01
N LEU A 509 -30.39 -11.36 9.11
CA LEU A 509 -29.59 -12.59 9.17
C LEU A 509 -28.23 -12.27 9.77
N ILE A 510 -27.88 -12.95 10.86
CA ILE A 510 -26.62 -12.72 11.56
C ILE A 510 -25.81 -14.00 11.75
N ILE A 511 -24.49 -13.86 11.86
CA ILE A 511 -23.60 -14.97 12.21
C ILE A 511 -23.77 -15.30 13.70
N ARG A 512 -24.17 -16.54 14.00
CA ARG A 512 -24.30 -17.11 15.35
C ARG A 512 -23.31 -18.25 15.57
N ARG A 513 -23.04 -18.56 16.83
CA ARG A 513 -22.28 -19.74 17.25
C ARG A 513 -23.18 -20.69 18.03
N SER A 514 -23.07 -21.98 17.75
CA SER A 514 -23.76 -23.02 18.49
C SER A 514 -22.98 -23.40 19.75
N LYS A 515 -23.67 -23.99 20.74
CA LYS A 515 -23.04 -24.51 21.96
C LYS A 515 -21.99 -25.60 21.68
N LYS A 516 -22.08 -26.28 20.53
CA LYS A 516 -21.13 -27.31 20.07
C LYS A 516 -19.93 -26.72 19.30
N GLY A 517 -19.77 -25.40 19.28
CA GLY A 517 -18.62 -24.71 18.65
C GLY A 517 -18.75 -24.48 17.13
N GLY A 518 -19.82 -24.98 16.49
CA GLY A 518 -20.11 -24.67 15.09
C GLY A 518 -20.63 -23.23 14.92
N ARG A 519 -20.47 -22.65 13.73
CA ARG A 519 -21.06 -21.34 13.39
C ARG A 519 -22.02 -21.46 12.21
N PHE A 520 -23.01 -20.59 12.19
CA PHE A 520 -24.09 -20.62 11.23
C PHE A 520 -24.68 -19.21 11.07
N ILE A 521 -25.34 -18.96 9.95
CA ILE A 521 -26.18 -17.78 9.74
C ILE A 521 -27.53 -18.12 10.34
N GLY A 522 -28.07 -17.28 11.21
CA GLY A 522 -29.40 -17.47 11.80
C GLY A 522 -30.23 -16.20 11.74
N CYS A 523 -31.54 -16.38 11.57
CA CYS A 523 -32.50 -15.28 11.60
C CYS A 523 -32.62 -14.66 13.01
N THR A 524 -32.70 -13.33 13.06
CA THR A 524 -32.98 -12.58 14.29
C THR A 524 -34.41 -12.78 14.79
N GLY A 525 -35.37 -13.11 13.90
CA GLY A 525 -36.75 -13.43 14.25
C GLY A 525 -36.97 -14.81 14.88
N TYR A 526 -35.92 -15.50 15.33
CA TYR A 526 -36.06 -16.75 16.10
C TYR A 526 -36.69 -16.46 17.48
N PRO A 527 -37.67 -17.26 17.97
CA PRO A 527 -38.06 -18.59 17.51
C PRO A 527 -39.05 -18.65 16.34
N ASP A 528 -39.72 -17.55 16.01
CA ASP A 528 -40.80 -17.51 15.00
C ASP A 528 -40.29 -17.79 13.58
N CYS A 529 -39.02 -17.47 13.32
CA CYS A 529 -38.31 -17.85 12.10
C CYS A 529 -37.10 -18.74 12.40
N ASN A 530 -37.12 -19.97 11.90
CA ASN A 530 -36.07 -20.97 12.10
C ASN A 530 -35.02 -21.04 10.97
N PHE A 531 -34.97 -20.01 10.10
CA PHE A 531 -34.02 -19.99 8.99
C PHE A 531 -32.57 -20.05 9.51
N ALA A 532 -31.80 -21.01 9.00
CA ALA A 532 -30.39 -21.16 9.32
C ALA A 532 -29.58 -21.76 8.16
N LEU A 533 -28.36 -21.25 7.95
CA LEU A 533 -27.39 -21.79 6.99
C LEU A 533 -26.08 -22.14 7.70
N PRO A 534 -25.49 -23.33 7.48
CA PRO A 534 -24.21 -23.69 8.10
C PRO A 534 -23.08 -22.82 7.53
N LEU A 535 -22.06 -22.58 8.36
CA LEU A 535 -20.83 -21.91 7.93
C LEU A 535 -19.60 -22.77 8.29
N PRO A 536 -18.51 -22.70 7.51
CA PRO A 536 -17.28 -23.45 7.79
C PRO A 536 -16.77 -23.16 9.19
N LYS A 537 -16.29 -24.16 9.94
CA LYS A 537 -16.03 -24.01 11.40
C LYS A 537 -14.91 -23.02 11.77
N SER A 538 -13.94 -22.81 10.89
CA SER A 538 -12.70 -22.05 11.18
C SER A 538 -12.40 -20.96 10.14
N GLY A 539 -11.50 -20.04 10.49
CA GLY A 539 -11.19 -18.85 9.69
C GLY A 539 -12.03 -17.63 10.08
N GLN A 540 -11.60 -16.43 9.75
CA GLN A 540 -12.31 -15.18 10.01
C GLN A 540 -13.28 -14.89 8.88
N ILE A 541 -14.54 -14.59 9.20
CA ILE A 541 -15.55 -14.23 8.20
C ILE A 541 -15.47 -12.72 7.97
N VAL A 542 -15.45 -12.35 6.69
CA VAL A 542 -15.57 -10.97 6.22
C VAL A 542 -16.80 -10.91 5.33
N VAL A 543 -17.78 -10.11 5.72
CA VAL A 543 -18.95 -9.78 4.89
C VAL A 543 -18.50 -8.74 3.86
N THR A 544 -18.85 -8.92 2.60
CA THR A 544 -18.49 -8.01 1.51
C THR A 544 -19.71 -7.20 1.07
N ASP A 545 -19.52 -6.07 0.39
CA ASP A 545 -20.65 -5.25 -0.11
C ASP A 545 -21.40 -5.90 -1.28
N LYS A 546 -20.87 -7.01 -1.83
CA LYS A 546 -21.50 -7.67 -2.97
C LYS A 546 -22.78 -8.36 -2.49
N LEU A 547 -23.92 -7.76 -2.80
CA LEU A 547 -25.23 -8.33 -2.55
C LEU A 547 -25.54 -9.41 -3.59
N CYS A 548 -26.02 -10.56 -3.14
CA CYS A 548 -26.64 -11.55 -4.00
C CYS A 548 -28.10 -11.17 -4.22
N GLU A 549 -28.45 -10.78 -5.44
CA GLU A 549 -29.82 -10.36 -5.79
C GLU A 549 -30.86 -11.48 -5.58
N ALA A 550 -30.48 -12.74 -5.80
CA ALA A 550 -31.38 -13.88 -5.65
C ALA A 550 -31.81 -14.12 -4.20
N HIS A 551 -30.90 -13.88 -3.24
CA HIS A 551 -31.14 -14.23 -1.83
C HIS A 551 -31.14 -13.04 -0.87
N ASN A 552 -30.91 -11.83 -1.39
CA ASN A 552 -30.77 -10.60 -0.61
C ASN A 552 -29.75 -10.73 0.55
N MET A 553 -28.64 -11.44 0.28
CA MET A 553 -27.54 -11.69 1.21
C MET A 553 -26.21 -11.22 0.63
N ASN A 554 -25.42 -10.59 1.46
CA ASN A 554 -24.05 -10.20 1.16
C ASN A 554 -23.17 -11.44 1.03
N HIS A 555 -22.29 -11.41 0.05
CA HIS A 555 -21.26 -12.42 -0.13
C HIS A 555 -20.28 -12.39 1.03
N ILE A 556 -19.73 -13.55 1.39
CA ILE A 556 -18.76 -13.66 2.47
C ILE A 556 -17.44 -14.29 2.02
N LYS A 557 -16.35 -13.85 2.65
CA LYS A 557 -15.02 -14.42 2.50
C LYS A 557 -14.54 -15.02 3.81
N ILE A 558 -13.79 -16.11 3.72
CA ILE A 558 -13.17 -16.76 4.88
C ILE A 558 -11.67 -16.60 4.78
N ILE A 559 -11.10 -15.88 5.74
CA ILE A 559 -9.68 -15.62 5.86
C ILE A 559 -9.10 -16.58 6.90
N THR A 560 -8.23 -17.49 6.47
CA THR A 560 -7.51 -18.40 7.36
C THR A 560 -6.02 -18.06 7.31
N LYS A 561 -5.38 -17.93 8.48
CA LYS A 561 -3.96 -17.59 8.58
C LYS A 561 -3.12 -18.58 7.76
N GLY A 562 -2.28 -18.07 6.87
CA GLY A 562 -1.39 -18.89 6.04
C GLY A 562 -2.05 -19.55 4.82
N LYS A 563 -3.35 -19.36 4.58
CA LYS A 563 -4.06 -19.85 3.38
C LYS A 563 -4.55 -18.69 2.52
N ARG A 564 -4.75 -18.95 1.23
CA ARG A 564 -5.44 -17.98 0.36
C ARG A 564 -6.86 -17.75 0.89
N PRO A 565 -7.37 -16.50 0.90
CA PRO A 565 -8.75 -16.24 1.27
C PRO A 565 -9.71 -17.07 0.43
N TRP A 566 -10.64 -17.77 1.09
CA TRP A 566 -11.68 -18.52 0.40
C TRP A 566 -12.87 -17.59 0.15
N ASP A 567 -13.16 -17.32 -1.11
CA ASP A 567 -14.38 -16.63 -1.51
C ASP A 567 -15.54 -17.65 -1.49
N LEU A 568 -16.35 -17.61 -0.42
CA LEU A 568 -17.52 -18.48 -0.31
C LEU A 568 -18.65 -18.01 -1.23
N GLY A 569 -18.64 -16.73 -1.61
CA GLY A 569 -19.73 -16.11 -2.33
C GLY A 569 -20.97 -15.93 -1.46
N CYS A 570 -22.16 -16.01 -2.07
CA CYS A 570 -23.43 -15.98 -1.35
C CYS A 570 -23.57 -17.25 -0.49
N PRO A 571 -23.80 -17.11 0.84
CA PRO A 571 -23.92 -18.28 1.71
C PRO A 571 -25.05 -19.23 1.32
N HIS A 572 -26.17 -18.71 0.81
CA HIS A 572 -27.30 -19.53 0.38
C HIS A 572 -26.97 -20.30 -0.91
N CYS A 573 -26.47 -19.62 -1.95
CA CYS A 573 -26.05 -20.27 -3.19
C CYS A 573 -25.01 -21.37 -2.93
N ASN A 574 -24.04 -21.10 -2.06
CA ASN A 574 -23.01 -22.07 -1.70
C ASN A 574 -23.61 -23.30 -1.00
N PHE A 575 -24.58 -23.08 -0.11
CA PHE A 575 -25.29 -24.17 0.55
C PHE A 575 -26.11 -25.02 -0.44
N ASP A 576 -26.80 -24.39 -1.39
CA ASP A 576 -27.56 -25.09 -2.42
C ASP A 576 -26.66 -25.94 -3.33
N GLU A 577 -25.49 -25.41 -3.70
CA GLU A 577 -24.48 -26.14 -4.47
C GLU A 577 -23.92 -27.34 -3.69
N TRP A 578 -23.59 -27.12 -2.41
CA TRP A 578 -23.12 -28.19 -1.52
C TRP A 578 -24.18 -29.30 -1.35
N GLN A 579 -25.46 -28.94 -1.18
CA GLN A 579 -26.54 -29.93 -1.10
C GLN A 579 -26.70 -30.75 -2.39
N LYS A 580 -26.51 -30.13 -3.56
CA LYS A 580 -26.51 -30.84 -4.86
C LYS A 580 -25.33 -31.81 -4.94
N ASN A 581 -24.13 -31.37 -4.58
CA ASN A 581 -22.92 -32.23 -4.60
C ASN A 581 -23.03 -33.46 -3.68
N LEU A 582 -23.70 -33.32 -2.52
CA LEU A 582 -23.99 -34.44 -1.64
C LEU A 582 -24.98 -35.44 -2.27
N LYS A 583 -26.03 -34.96 -2.92
CA LYS A 583 -27.01 -35.82 -3.62
C LYS A 583 -26.40 -36.54 -4.82
N ASP A 584 -25.47 -35.89 -5.50
CA ASP A 584 -24.76 -36.44 -6.67
C ASP A 584 -23.55 -37.32 -6.28
N GLY A 585 -23.31 -37.54 -4.96
CA GLY A 585 -22.27 -38.42 -4.45
C GLY A 585 -20.83 -37.93 -4.65
N LYS A 586 -20.64 -36.64 -4.97
CA LYS A 586 -19.32 -36.05 -5.30
C LYS A 586 -18.50 -35.60 -4.08
N ASP A 587 -19.12 -35.38 -2.93
CA ASP A 587 -18.45 -34.91 -1.71
C ASP A 587 -18.09 -36.05 -0.73
N LYS A 588 -17.25 -36.98 -1.19
CA LYS A 588 -16.44 -37.83 -0.29
C LYS A 588 -14.98 -37.40 -0.37
N LYS A 589 -14.64 -36.23 0.16
CA LYS A 589 -13.28 -35.92 0.62
C LYS A 589 -13.20 -34.66 1.51
N GLU A 590 -12.57 -34.87 2.67
CA GLU A 590 -11.88 -33.92 3.57
C GLU A 590 -12.71 -33.19 4.64
N GLU A 591 -12.70 -33.80 5.84
CA GLU A 591 -12.97 -33.20 7.16
C GLU A 591 -11.97 -32.10 7.56
#